data_AF-A0AAE0YB50-F1
#
_entry.id   AF-A0AAE0YB50-F1
#
_cell.length_a   1.000
_cell.length_b   1.000
_cell.length_c   1.000
_cell.angle_alpha   90.00
_cell.angle_beta   90.00
_cell.angle_gamma   90.00
#
_symmetry.space_group_name_H-M   'P 1'
#
loop_
_entity.id
_entity.type
_entity.pdbx_description
1 polymer ?
#
loop_
_entity_poly.entity_id
_entity_poly.type
_entity_poly.pdbx_seq_one_letter_code
_entity_poly.pdbx_strand_id
1 'polypeptide(L)'
;MGHGNRNQTTKLPKLEIPKYSGDYTQWQPFWDKFTAVIDQSNLPVVNKFTYLQSLLQGETAATITGLSLTTENNRTAKSILE
;
A
#
# COMPACT_ATOMS: atom_id res chain seq x y z
N MET A 1 -20.44 6.82 20.72
CA MET A 1 -20.66 7.41 19.38
C MET A 1 -19.71 6.71 18.43
N GLY A 2 -20.24 5.97 17.45
CA GLY A 2 -19.45 5.12 16.55
C GLY A 2 -18.47 5.91 15.70
N HIS A 3 -17.25 5.39 15.52
CA HIS A 3 -16.24 5.95 14.64
C HIS A 3 -16.78 6.06 13.20
N GLY A 4 -17.01 7.29 12.75
CA GLY A 4 -17.33 7.60 11.37
C GLY A 4 -16.12 7.35 10.47
N ASN A 5 -16.20 6.26 9.70
CA ASN A 5 -15.32 5.91 8.59
C ASN A 5 -14.92 7.14 7.75
N ARG A 6 -13.65 7.52 7.80
CA ARG A 6 -13.06 8.45 6.82
C ARG A 6 -12.77 7.70 5.53
N ASN A 7 -13.82 7.38 4.79
CA ASN A 7 -13.72 6.93 3.41
C ASN A 7 -13.31 8.13 2.53
N GLN A 8 -12.03 8.50 2.56
CA GLN A 8 -11.45 9.26 1.46
C GLN A 8 -11.34 8.32 0.26
N THR A 9 -12.40 8.27 -0.55
CA THR A 9 -12.40 7.60 -1.84
C THR A 9 -11.65 8.45 -2.85
N THR A 10 -10.32 8.51 -2.71
CA THR A 10 -9.46 8.87 -3.83
C THR A 10 -9.71 7.83 -4.92
N LYS A 11 -10.45 8.25 -5.96
CA LYS A 11 -10.72 7.43 -7.14
C LYS A 11 -9.42 7.33 -7.92
N LEU A 12 -8.52 6.47 -7.46
CA LEU A 12 -7.46 5.99 -8.32
C LEU A 12 -8.09 5.31 -9.52
N PRO A 13 -7.47 5.39 -10.71
CA PRO A 13 -7.86 4.53 -11.81
C PRO A 13 -7.92 3.10 -11.27
N LYS A 14 -8.91 2.32 -11.72
CA LYS A 14 -8.98 0.86 -11.48
C LYS A 14 -7.83 0.16 -12.20
N LEU A 15 -6.60 0.65 -12.07
CA LEU A 15 -5.45 -0.04 -12.56
C LEU A 15 -5.32 -1.26 -11.66
N GLU A 16 -5.51 -2.42 -12.26
CA GLU A 16 -5.39 -3.72 -11.62
C GLU A 16 -3.91 -3.93 -11.25
N ILE A 17 -3.46 -3.25 -10.19
CA ILE A 17 -2.20 -3.59 -9.55
C ILE A 17 -2.44 -4.96 -8.92
N PRO A 18 -1.71 -6.00 -9.36
CA PRO A 18 -1.88 -7.32 -8.80
C PRO A 18 -1.54 -7.28 -7.32
N LYS A 19 -2.27 -8.05 -6.54
CA LYS A 19 -2.03 -8.12 -5.11
C LYS A 19 -0.75 -8.94 -4.85
N TYR A 20 0.07 -8.49 -3.92
CA TYR A 20 1.35 -9.10 -3.61
C TYR A 20 1.25 -9.95 -2.34
N SER A 21 1.41 -11.26 -2.48
CA SER A 21 1.29 -12.21 -1.38
C SER A 21 2.61 -12.57 -0.69
N GLY A 22 3.73 -11.93 -1.08
CA GLY A 22 5.08 -12.30 -0.62
C GLY A 22 5.90 -13.10 -1.63
N ASP A 23 5.43 -13.25 -2.86
CA ASP A 23 6.15 -14.00 -3.90
C ASP A 23 7.25 -13.16 -4.54
N TYR A 24 8.52 -13.49 -4.26
CA TYR A 24 9.66 -12.72 -4.75
C TYR A 24 9.70 -12.57 -6.27
N THR A 25 9.18 -13.53 -7.05
CA THR A 25 9.16 -13.44 -8.52
C THR A 25 8.19 -12.36 -9.01
N GLN A 26 7.13 -12.10 -8.23
CA GLN A 26 6.14 -11.06 -8.51
C GLN A 26 6.49 -9.73 -7.84
N TRP A 27 7.50 -9.69 -6.96
CA TRP A 27 7.89 -8.47 -6.23
C TRP A 27 8.31 -7.35 -7.17
N GLN A 28 9.26 -7.61 -8.07
CA GLN A 28 9.76 -6.61 -9.02
C GLN A 28 8.65 -5.98 -9.88
N PRO A 29 7.80 -6.76 -10.59
CA PRO A 29 6.72 -6.18 -11.39
C PRO A 29 5.61 -5.54 -10.55
N PHE A 30 5.38 -6.00 -9.32
CA PHE A 30 4.47 -5.35 -8.38
C PHE A 30 4.98 -3.98 -7.98
N TRP A 31 6.25 -3.88 -7.57
CA TRP A 31 6.85 -2.65 -7.08
C TRP A 31 6.96 -1.57 -8.15
N ASP A 32 7.30 -1.96 -9.39
CA ASP A 32 7.31 -1.08 -10.55
C ASP A 32 5.91 -0.48 -10.80
N LYS A 33 4.87 -1.33 -10.84
CA LYS A 33 3.47 -0.87 -10.99
C LYS A 33 3.01 0.00 -9.83
N PHE A 34 3.31 -0.40 -8.59
CA PHE A 34 2.98 0.40 -7.41
C PHE A 34 3.63 1.78 -7.49
N THR A 35 4.90 1.83 -7.88
CA THR A 35 5.65 3.08 -8.02
C THR A 35 5.05 3.96 -9.10
N ALA A 36 4.79 3.41 -10.28
CA ALA A 36 4.24 4.15 -11.41
C ALA A 36 2.85 4.76 -11.16
N VAL A 37 2.05 4.10 -10.32
CA VAL A 37 0.62 4.43 -10.16
C VAL A 37 0.33 5.11 -8.85
N ILE A 38 0.94 4.65 -7.77
CA ILE A 38 0.69 5.12 -6.41
C ILE A 38 1.79 6.09 -5.98
N ASP A 39 3.06 5.70 -6.14
CA ASP A 39 4.18 6.49 -5.63
C ASP A 39 4.41 7.76 -6.45
N GLN A 40 4.29 7.68 -7.77
CA GLN A 40 4.35 8.83 -8.67
C GLN A 40 3.06 9.68 -8.67
N SER A 41 1.97 9.19 -8.07
CA SER A 41 0.74 9.98 -7.93
C SER A 41 0.90 11.09 -6.89
N ASN A 42 0.16 12.19 -7.09
CA ASN A 42 0.08 13.31 -6.16
C ASN A 42 -0.85 13.01 -4.95
N LEU A 43 -0.75 11.81 -4.41
CA LEU A 43 -1.48 11.38 -3.23
C LEU A 43 -0.70 11.69 -1.95
N PRO A 44 -1.37 11.99 -0.83
CA PRO A 44 -0.69 12.07 0.46
C PRO A 44 -0.10 10.70 0.83
N VAL A 45 1.05 10.71 1.50
CA VAL A 45 1.81 9.50 1.87
C VAL A 45 0.95 8.51 2.66
N VAL A 46 0.08 9.00 3.53
CA VAL A 46 -0.86 8.16 4.29
C VAL A 46 -1.80 7.39 3.36
N ASN A 47 -2.35 8.03 2.32
CA ASN A 47 -3.22 7.35 1.36
C ASN A 47 -2.42 6.36 0.52
N LYS A 48 -1.20 6.72 0.08
CA LYS A 48 -0.28 5.78 -0.60
C LYS A 48 -0.04 4.54 0.24
N PHE A 49 0.12 4.71 1.56
CA PHE A 49 0.32 3.61 2.47
C PHE A 49 -0.93 2.74 2.64
N THR A 50 -2.12 3.34 2.71
CA THR A 50 -3.38 2.60 2.70
C THR A 50 -3.53 1.75 1.45
N TYR A 51 -3.14 2.26 0.28
CA TYR A 51 -3.12 1.48 -0.96
C TYR A 51 -2.11 0.34 -0.90
N LEU A 52 -0.88 0.60 -0.44
CA LEU A 52 0.12 -0.44 -0.24
C LEU A 52 -0.43 -1.58 0.63
N GLN A 53 -0.99 -1.26 1.80
CA GLN A 53 -1.61 -2.27 2.68
C GLN A 53 -2.74 -3.06 2.02
N SER A 54 -3.57 -2.41 1.20
CA SER A 54 -4.68 -3.07 0.51
C SER A 54 -4.22 -3.98 -0.64
N LEU A 55 -3.05 -3.70 -1.20
CA LEU A 55 -2.43 -4.47 -2.27
C LEU A 55 -1.59 -5.63 -1.76
N LEU A 56 -1.07 -5.54 -0.54
CA LEU A 56 -0.39 -6.66 0.12
C LEU A 56 -1.41 -7.73 0.54
N GLN A 57 -0.98 -8.99 0.54
CA GLN A 57 -1.73 -10.14 1.05
C GLN A 57 -0.82 -11.11 1.80
N GLY A 58 -1.43 -12.12 2.40
CA GLY A 58 -0.70 -13.20 3.07
C GLY A 58 0.14 -12.68 4.23
N GLU A 59 1.35 -13.24 4.35
CA GLU A 59 2.29 -12.92 5.41
C GLU A 59 2.76 -11.46 5.33
N THR A 60 3.02 -10.96 4.13
CA THR A 60 3.51 -9.60 3.94
C THR A 60 2.49 -8.55 4.37
N ALA A 61 1.20 -8.78 4.11
CA ALA A 61 0.14 -7.93 4.62
C ALA A 61 0.05 -7.94 6.15
N ALA A 62 0.25 -9.09 6.79
CA ALA A 62 0.18 -9.21 8.23
C ALA A 62 1.30 -8.38 8.89
N THR A 63 2.52 -8.45 8.36
CA THR A 63 3.67 -7.66 8.83
C THR A 63 3.42 -6.16 8.75
N ILE A 64 2.86 -5.69 7.63
CA ILE A 64 2.61 -4.26 7.42
C ILE A 64 1.33 -3.77 8.10
N THR A 65 0.32 -4.63 8.28
CA THR A 65 -0.96 -4.29 8.94
C THR A 65 -0.82 -3.94 10.42
N GLY A 66 0.22 -4.44 11.09
CA GLY A 66 0.54 -4.04 12.46
C GLY A 66 1.00 -2.58 12.59
N LEU A 67 1.35 -1.93 11.48
CA LEU A 67 1.84 -0.55 11.48
C LEU A 67 0.67 0.45 11.40
N SER A 68 0.76 1.52 12.17
CA SER A 68 -0.21 2.63 12.09
C SER A 68 -0.09 3.38 10.77
N LEU A 69 -1.21 3.89 10.24
CA LEU A 69 -1.26 4.67 8.98
C LEU A 69 -0.58 6.04 9.11
N THR A 70 0.75 6.08 9.16
CA THR A 70 1.57 7.29 9.30
C THR A 70 2.65 7.35 8.22
N THR A 71 3.15 8.55 7.95
CA THR A 71 4.23 8.79 6.98
C THR A 71 5.50 8.02 7.35
N GLU A 72 5.85 7.97 8.63
CA GLU A 72 7.01 7.22 9.13
C GLU A 72 6.84 5.73 8.88
N ASN A 73 5.69 5.18 9.23
CA ASN A 73 5.40 3.76 9.04
C ASN A 73 5.29 3.38 7.58
N ASN A 74 4.88 4.29 6.69
CA ASN A 74 4.97 4.04 5.25
C ASN A 74 6.43 3.77 4.85
N ARG A 75 7.37 4.60 5.29
CA ARG A 75 8.79 4.43 4.98
C ARG A 75 9.34 3.13 5.58
N THR A 76 8.99 2.83 6.82
CA THR A 76 9.34 1.56 7.47
C THR A 76 8.79 0.37 6.70
N ALA A 77 7.53 0.41 6.28
CA ALA A 77 6.91 -0.65 5.51
C ALA A 77 7.63 -0.88 4.18
N LYS A 78 7.98 0.18 3.44
CA LYS A 78 8.78 0.06 2.22
C LYS A 78 10.13 -0.60 2.50
N SER A 79 10.82 -0.22 3.57
CA SER A 79 12.10 -0.81 3.98
C SER A 79 11.99 -2.27 4.46
N ILE A 80 10.83 -2.72 4.93
CA ILE A 80 10.59 -4.13 5.26
C ILE A 80 10.39 -4.97 4.00
N LEU A 81 9.88 -4.35 2.94
CA LEU A 81 9.57 -5.01 1.67
C LEU A 81 10.76 -5.02 0.69
N GLU A 82 11.68 -4.07 0.83
CA GLU A 82 12.93 -3.93 0.05
C GLU A 82 14.00 -4.93 0.51
#